data_AF-A0A8T8SGR5-F1
#
_entry.id   AF-A0A8T8SGR5-F1
#
_cell.length_a   1.000
_cell.length_b   1.000
_cell.length_c   1.000
_cell.angle_alpha   90.00
_cell.angle_beta   90.00
_cell.angle_gamma   90.00
#
_symmetry.space_group_name_H-M   'P 1'
#
loop_
_entity.id
_entity.type
_entity.pdbx_description
1 polymer ?
#
loop_
_entity_poly.entity_id
_entity_poly.type
_entity_poly.pdbx_seq_one_letter_code
_entity_poly.pdbx_strand_id
1 'polypeptide(L)'
;MAATAATADGAAEAIARSHDAPIITSLLDTDLYKLTMLQAVRQHFPTSPATFKFTNRSAATMSFSRRAYTQIQDQVSTLGALRLSEDEAQYLRRECPYFAQDFLQWLQNDFRLRPDEQVQLRFVPGDSSKSDDGQEEYGQIEVEVRGTWEEIILYEVPLMAIISEVYFRTVDTLWDM
;
A
#
# COMPACT_ATOMS: atom_id res chain seq x y z
N MET A 1 -36.91 12.69 -23.14
CA MET A 1 -36.09 12.14 -22.04
C MET A 1 -35.86 10.68 -22.31
N ALA A 2 -34.73 10.32 -22.93
CA ALA A 2 -34.30 8.94 -23.05
C ALA A 2 -33.11 8.77 -22.11
N ALA A 3 -33.27 7.97 -21.07
CA ALA A 3 -32.17 7.56 -20.20
C ALA A 3 -31.30 6.59 -21.01
N THR A 4 -30.08 7.02 -21.33
CA THR A 4 -29.05 6.18 -21.93
C THR A 4 -28.64 5.13 -20.90
N ALA A 5 -29.03 3.88 -21.14
CA ALA A 5 -28.56 2.73 -20.36
C ALA A 5 -27.06 2.55 -20.62
N ALA A 6 -26.25 2.61 -19.56
CA ALA A 6 -24.85 2.19 -19.62
C ALA A 6 -24.81 0.70 -19.99
N THR A 7 -24.09 0.37 -21.06
CA THR A 7 -23.88 -1.02 -21.49
C THR A 7 -22.95 -1.74 -20.51
N ALA A 8 -23.12 -3.05 -20.33
CA ALA A 8 -22.29 -3.88 -19.45
C ALA A 8 -20.79 -3.79 -19.78
N ASP A 9 -20.45 -3.50 -21.04
CA ASP A 9 -19.10 -3.24 -21.53
C ASP A 9 -18.47 -1.98 -20.92
N GLY A 10 -19.28 -0.91 -20.76
CA GLY A 10 -18.83 0.34 -20.13
C GLY A 10 -18.68 0.23 -18.61
N ALA A 11 -19.42 -0.69 -17.96
CA ALA A 11 -19.23 -1.00 -16.55
C ALA A 11 -17.96 -1.82 -16.33
N ALA A 12 -17.69 -2.83 -17.18
CA ALA A 12 -16.47 -3.61 -17.14
C ALA A 12 -15.22 -2.74 -17.43
N GLU A 13 -15.29 -1.80 -18.39
CA GLU A 13 -14.21 -0.83 -18.64
C GLU A 13 -14.05 0.20 -17.51
N ALA A 14 -15.12 0.64 -16.86
CA ALA A 14 -15.04 1.55 -15.72
C ALA A 14 -14.47 0.87 -14.47
N ILE A 15 -14.83 -0.41 -14.24
CA ILE A 15 -14.25 -1.25 -13.19
C ILE A 15 -12.79 -1.57 -13.52
N ALA A 16 -12.45 -1.90 -14.76
CA ALA A 16 -11.07 -2.09 -15.18
C ALA A 16 -10.23 -0.81 -15.01
N ARG A 17 -10.78 0.37 -15.34
CA ARG A 17 -10.13 1.66 -15.10
C ARG A 17 -10.00 2.02 -13.61
N SER A 18 -10.90 1.54 -12.75
CA SER A 18 -10.75 1.72 -11.30
C SER A 18 -9.71 0.77 -10.68
N HIS A 19 -9.37 -0.33 -11.36
CA HIS A 19 -8.34 -1.27 -10.89
C HIS A 19 -6.92 -0.72 -11.04
N ASP A 20 -6.69 0.20 -11.99
CA ASP A 20 -5.39 0.85 -12.23
C ASP A 20 -5.16 2.12 -11.39
N ALA A 21 -6.21 2.64 -10.75
CA ALA A 21 -6.07 3.81 -9.88
C ALA A 21 -5.23 3.47 -8.63
N PRO A 22 -4.48 4.44 -8.06
CA PRO A 22 -3.80 4.25 -6.79
C PRO A 22 -4.80 3.83 -5.70
N ILE A 23 -4.55 2.70 -5.05
CA ILE A 23 -5.35 2.20 -3.92
C ILE A 23 -5.23 3.20 -2.76
N ILE A 24 -3.99 3.58 -2.43
CA ILE A 24 -3.70 4.57 -1.40
C ILE A 24 -3.58 5.93 -2.05
N THR A 25 -4.49 6.84 -1.68
CA THR A 25 -4.60 8.16 -2.31
C THR A 25 -4.16 9.31 -1.40
N SER A 26 -3.97 9.04 -0.10
CA SER A 26 -3.66 10.02 0.94
C SER A 26 -2.56 9.50 1.85
N LEU A 27 -1.71 10.40 2.36
CA LEU A 27 -0.75 10.05 3.42
C LEU A 27 -1.46 9.77 4.77
N LEU A 28 -2.69 10.26 4.93
CA LEU A 28 -3.54 10.01 6.09
C LEU A 28 -4.36 8.72 5.99
N ASP A 29 -4.30 8.01 4.86
CA ASP A 29 -4.87 6.66 4.71
C ASP A 29 -3.96 5.63 5.40
N THR A 30 -3.90 5.76 6.72
CA THR A 30 -3.06 4.99 7.63
C THR A 30 -3.63 5.07 9.04
N ASP A 31 -3.17 4.18 9.92
CA ASP A 31 -3.59 4.25 11.31
C ASP A 31 -2.93 5.45 12.02
N LEU A 32 -3.70 6.15 12.85
CA LEU A 32 -3.24 7.32 13.61
C LEU A 32 -1.93 7.07 14.38
N TYR A 33 -1.76 5.86 14.92
CA TYR A 33 -0.58 5.51 15.70
C TYR A 33 0.71 5.63 14.87
N LYS A 34 0.66 5.47 13.55
CA LYS A 34 1.82 5.61 12.66
C LYS A 34 2.35 7.03 12.64
N LEU A 35 1.45 8.01 12.65
CA LEU A 35 1.82 9.42 12.69
C LEU A 35 2.37 9.81 14.07
N THR A 36 1.76 9.33 15.16
CA THR A 36 2.26 9.61 16.52
C THR A 36 3.61 8.93 16.78
N MET A 37 3.79 7.69 16.33
CA MET A 37 5.08 7.01 16.38
C MET A 37 6.12 7.73 15.52
N LEU A 38 5.76 8.19 14.31
CA LEU A 38 6.68 8.92 13.44
C LEU A 38 7.21 10.19 14.12
N GLN A 39 6.34 10.97 14.77
CA GLN A 39 6.77 12.14 15.55
C GLN A 39 7.78 11.74 16.64
N ALA A 40 7.48 10.68 17.42
CA ALA A 40 8.37 10.22 18.48
C ALA A 40 9.71 9.71 17.94
N VAL A 41 9.70 8.95 16.85
CA VAL A 41 10.90 8.44 16.19
C VAL A 41 11.75 9.58 15.65
N ARG A 42 11.13 10.56 14.99
CA ARG A 42 11.85 11.75 14.51
C ARG A 42 12.51 12.53 15.65
N GLN A 43 11.83 12.67 16.78
CA GLN A 43 12.33 13.42 17.92
C GLN A 43 13.47 12.71 18.65
N HIS A 44 13.41 11.38 18.78
CA HIS A 44 14.32 10.62 19.65
C HIS A 44 15.30 9.70 18.92
N PHE A 45 14.99 9.29 17.68
CA PHE A 45 15.69 8.27 16.92
C PHE A 45 15.84 8.59 15.40
N PRO A 46 16.16 9.83 14.99
CA PRO A 46 16.11 10.25 13.59
C PRO A 46 17.05 9.46 12.66
N THR A 47 18.17 8.95 13.19
CA THR A 47 19.19 8.24 12.40
C THR A 47 19.21 6.73 12.64
N SER A 48 18.25 6.20 13.40
CA SER A 48 18.22 4.77 13.74
C SER A 48 17.87 3.95 12.49
N PRO A 49 18.72 3.00 12.06
CA PRO A 49 18.38 2.11 10.97
C PRO A 49 17.29 1.13 11.41
N ALA A 50 16.37 0.80 10.50
CA ALA A 50 15.32 -0.16 10.74
C ALA A 50 15.08 -1.05 9.50
N THR A 51 14.48 -2.21 9.73
CA THR A 51 14.05 -3.10 8.66
C THR A 51 12.73 -3.75 9.05
N PHE A 52 11.72 -3.62 8.18
CA PHE A 52 10.45 -4.32 8.32
C PHE A 52 10.36 -5.46 7.32
N LYS A 53 9.81 -6.59 7.75
CA LYS A 53 9.61 -7.75 6.89
C LYS A 53 8.16 -8.20 6.96
N PHE A 54 7.54 -8.31 5.79
CA PHE A 54 6.21 -8.90 5.66
C PHE A 54 6.28 -10.40 5.90
N THR A 55 5.28 -10.94 6.60
CA THR A 55 5.13 -12.37 6.83
C THR A 55 3.68 -12.78 6.57
N ASN A 56 3.46 -13.55 5.50
CA ASN A 56 2.18 -14.21 5.25
C ASN A 56 1.98 -15.36 6.27
N ARG A 57 1.15 -15.14 7.29
CA ARG A 57 0.85 -16.16 8.30
C ARG A 57 -0.03 -17.29 7.78
N SER A 58 -0.65 -17.12 6.62
CA SER A 58 -1.53 -18.08 5.96
C SER A 58 -0.89 -18.67 4.69
N ALA A 59 0.45 -18.71 4.62
CA ALA A 59 1.18 -19.16 3.42
C ALA A 59 0.83 -20.58 2.93
N ALA A 60 0.26 -21.43 3.79
CA ALA A 60 -0.21 -22.76 3.41
C ALA A 60 -1.49 -22.75 2.56
N THR A 61 -2.34 -21.72 2.72
CA THR A 61 -3.66 -21.62 2.09
C THR A 61 -3.79 -20.42 1.16
N MET A 62 -2.99 -19.37 1.35
CA MET A 62 -3.01 -18.15 0.57
C MET A 62 -1.70 -18.01 -0.21
N SER A 63 -1.79 -18.15 -1.53
CA SER A 63 -0.72 -17.87 -2.49
C SER A 63 -1.13 -16.69 -3.38
N PHE A 64 -0.13 -16.02 -3.95
CA PHE A 64 -0.31 -14.91 -4.86
C PHE A 64 -0.03 -15.37 -6.28
N SER A 65 -0.81 -14.88 -7.24
CA SER A 65 -0.50 -15.08 -8.65
C SER A 65 0.57 -14.10 -9.12
N ARG A 66 1.23 -14.39 -10.25
CA ARG A 66 2.20 -13.47 -10.85
C ARG A 66 1.58 -12.12 -11.22
N ARG A 67 0.31 -12.09 -11.67
CA ARG A 67 -0.44 -10.86 -11.91
C ARG A 67 -0.64 -10.05 -10.63
N ALA A 68 -1.04 -10.70 -9.54
CA ALA A 68 -1.21 -10.05 -8.24
C ALA A 68 0.10 -9.42 -7.77
N TYR A 69 1.22 -10.14 -7.92
CA TYR A 69 2.54 -9.61 -7.60
C TYR A 69 2.90 -8.35 -8.41
N THR A 70 2.69 -8.35 -9.72
CA THR A 70 2.93 -7.17 -10.56
C THR A 70 2.06 -5.97 -10.13
N GLN A 71 0.77 -6.20 -9.87
CA GLN A 71 -0.11 -5.13 -9.38
C GLN A 71 0.33 -4.58 -8.01
N ILE A 72 0.82 -5.43 -7.10
CA ILE A 72 1.38 -4.96 -5.83
C ILE A 72 2.61 -4.07 -6.09
N GLN A 73 3.51 -4.45 -7.00
CA GLN A 73 4.67 -3.61 -7.35
C GLN A 73 4.25 -2.24 -7.89
N ASP A 74 3.30 -2.22 -8.82
CA ASP A 74 2.80 -0.98 -9.42
C ASP A 74 2.18 -0.08 -8.35
N GLN A 75 1.30 -0.63 -7.50
CA GLN A 75 0.64 0.11 -6.43
C GLN A 75 1.65 0.64 -5.39
N VAL A 76 2.65 -0.17 -5.01
CA VAL A 76 3.72 0.28 -4.09
C VAL A 76 4.51 1.45 -4.66
N SER A 77 4.78 1.47 -5.97
CA SER A 77 5.49 2.59 -6.61
C SER A 77 4.73 3.91 -6.48
N THR A 78 3.39 3.87 -6.51
CA THR A 78 2.55 5.07 -6.40
C THR A 78 2.66 5.77 -5.03
N LEU A 79 3.07 5.04 -3.98
CA LEU A 79 3.29 5.61 -2.65
C LEU A 79 4.34 6.75 -2.65
N GLY A 80 5.28 6.73 -3.60
CA GLY A 80 6.29 7.78 -3.77
C GLY A 80 5.71 9.14 -4.19
N ALA A 81 4.50 9.16 -4.74
CA ALA A 81 3.80 10.37 -5.14
C ALA A 81 3.03 11.04 -3.98
N LEU A 82 2.78 10.33 -2.88
CA LEU A 82 1.97 10.83 -1.77
C LEU A 82 2.61 12.04 -1.09
N ARG A 83 1.82 13.08 -0.86
CA ARG A 83 2.20 14.28 -0.12
C ARG A 83 1.10 14.61 0.85
N LEU A 84 1.46 15.09 2.04
CA LEU A 84 0.48 15.70 2.94
C LEU A 84 0.01 17.01 2.29
N SER A 85 -1.26 17.08 1.92
CA SER A 85 -1.89 18.28 1.40
C SER A 85 -2.09 19.33 2.50
N GLU A 86 -2.37 20.58 2.11
CA GLU A 86 -2.65 21.64 3.09
C GLU A 86 -3.92 21.36 3.90
N ASP A 87 -4.98 20.83 3.26
CA ASP A 87 -6.23 20.49 3.94
C ASP A 87 -6.03 19.36 4.97
N GLU A 88 -5.24 18.34 4.63
CA GLU A 88 -4.86 17.26 5.55
C GLU A 88 -3.99 17.77 6.70
N ALA A 89 -3.05 18.67 6.44
CA ALA A 89 -2.24 19.30 7.47
C ALA A 89 -3.12 20.12 8.44
N GLN A 90 -4.10 20.87 7.92
CA GLN A 90 -5.07 21.60 8.75
C GLN A 90 -5.97 20.67 9.56
N TYR A 91 -6.41 19.56 8.96
CA TYR A 91 -7.16 18.52 9.66
C TYR A 91 -6.36 17.99 10.86
N LEU A 92 -5.10 17.61 10.66
CA LEU A 92 -4.23 17.15 11.76
C LEU A 92 -4.03 18.22 12.85
N ARG A 93 -3.81 19.49 12.47
CA ARG A 93 -3.69 20.60 13.44
C ARG A 93 -4.94 20.74 14.32
N ARG A 94 -6.13 20.49 13.76
CA ARG A 94 -7.42 20.67 14.45
C ARG A 94 -7.78 19.45 15.31
N GLU A 95 -7.72 18.25 14.74
CA GLU A 95 -8.20 17.03 15.39
C GLU A 95 -7.12 16.36 16.26
N CYS A 96 -5.84 16.65 16.02
CA CYS A 96 -4.71 16.03 16.70
C CYS A 96 -3.76 17.09 17.27
N PRO A 97 -4.19 17.87 18.29
CA PRO A 97 -3.45 19.02 18.81
C PRO A 97 -2.13 18.67 19.51
N TYR A 98 -1.86 17.39 19.72
CA TYR A 98 -0.61 16.87 20.29
C TYR A 98 0.50 16.72 19.23
N PHE A 99 0.21 16.91 17.94
CA PHE A 99 1.27 17.02 16.93
C PHE A 99 1.95 18.38 17.03
N ALA A 100 3.28 18.35 17.11
CA ALA A 100 4.09 19.55 17.15
C ALA A 100 4.03 20.27 15.79
N GLN A 101 4.07 21.61 15.81
CA GLN A 101 3.92 22.41 14.60
C GLN A 101 5.07 22.18 13.61
N ASP A 102 6.30 22.05 14.12
CA ASP A 102 7.49 21.75 13.34
C ASP A 102 7.44 20.35 12.73
N PHE A 103 6.89 19.36 13.46
CA PHE A 103 6.63 18.02 12.94
C PHE A 103 5.69 18.06 11.72
N LEU A 104 4.55 18.75 11.81
CA LEU A 104 3.60 18.85 10.71
C LEU A 104 4.17 19.60 9.51
N GLN A 105 4.95 20.66 9.73
CA GLN A 105 5.65 21.37 8.65
C GLN A 105 6.66 20.49 7.94
N TRP A 106 7.43 19.70 8.69
CA TRP A 106 8.37 18.74 8.11
C TRP A 106 7.64 17.62 7.34
N LEU A 107 6.56 17.07 7.91
CA LEU A 107 5.76 16.02 7.28
C LEU A 107 5.17 16.49 5.94
N GLN A 108 4.80 17.77 5.85
CA GLN A 108 4.30 18.40 4.63
C GLN A 108 5.41 18.66 3.60
N ASN A 109 6.48 19.33 4.01
CA ASN A 109 7.44 19.91 3.08
C ASN A 109 8.58 18.97 2.71
N ASP A 110 9.04 18.14 3.65
CA ASP A 110 10.31 17.43 3.53
C ASP A 110 10.13 15.90 3.51
N PHE A 111 9.13 15.37 4.22
CA PHE A 111 8.92 13.93 4.28
C PHE A 111 8.47 13.35 2.94
N ARG A 112 9.18 12.33 2.44
CA ARG A 112 8.90 11.67 1.17
C ARG A 112 9.16 10.18 1.30
N LEU A 113 8.18 9.38 0.91
CA LEU A 113 8.38 7.95 0.66
C LEU A 113 9.18 7.78 -0.64
N ARG A 114 10.15 6.87 -0.63
CA ARG A 114 10.99 6.51 -1.78
C ARG A 114 10.89 4.99 -2.01
N PRO A 115 9.74 4.48 -2.49
CA PRO A 115 9.49 3.04 -2.57
C PRO A 115 10.54 2.29 -3.39
N ASP A 116 11.03 2.90 -4.48
CA ASP A 116 12.07 2.32 -5.35
C ASP A 116 13.40 2.07 -4.62
N GLU A 117 13.71 2.86 -3.60
CA GLU A 117 14.93 2.74 -2.79
C GLU A 117 14.69 1.88 -1.53
N GLN A 118 13.49 1.96 -0.96
CA GLN A 118 13.21 1.50 0.39
C GLN A 118 12.51 0.15 0.42
N VAL A 119 11.75 -0.22 -0.62
CA VAL A 119 10.92 -1.43 -0.64
C VAL A 119 11.48 -2.47 -1.62
N GLN A 120 11.81 -3.65 -1.11
CA GLN A 120 12.25 -4.80 -1.88
C GLN A 120 11.13 -5.82 -1.94
N LEU A 121 10.58 -6.03 -3.14
CA LEU A 121 9.55 -7.02 -3.43
C LEU A 121 10.17 -8.19 -4.19
N ARG A 122 9.82 -9.41 -3.78
CA ARG A 122 10.26 -10.64 -4.45
C ARG A 122 9.11 -11.65 -4.54
N PHE A 123 8.93 -12.22 -5.72
CA PHE A 123 8.06 -13.38 -5.93
C PHE A 123 8.86 -14.68 -5.74
N VAL A 124 8.32 -15.59 -4.95
CA VAL A 124 8.88 -16.92 -4.68
C VAL A 124 7.92 -17.95 -5.28
N PRO A 125 8.25 -18.54 -6.45
CA PRO A 125 7.39 -19.53 -7.09
C PRO A 125 7.04 -20.70 -6.17
N GLY A 126 5.77 -21.10 -6.20
CA GLY A 126 5.29 -22.31 -5.53
C GLY A 126 5.54 -23.56 -6.37
N ASP A 127 5.13 -24.71 -5.82
CA ASP A 127 5.18 -25.97 -6.56
C ASP A 127 4.17 -25.95 -7.72
N SER A 128 4.66 -26.16 -8.94
CA SER A 128 3.92 -26.00 -10.21
C SER A 128 2.77 -27.00 -10.39
N SER A 129 2.68 -27.98 -9.48
CA SER A 129 1.65 -29.03 -9.45
C SER A 129 0.26 -28.54 -9.02
N LYS A 130 0.10 -27.28 -8.59
CA LYS A 130 -1.17 -26.69 -8.13
C LYS A 130 -1.84 -25.70 -9.10
N SER A 131 -1.28 -25.47 -10.29
CA SER A 131 -1.94 -24.64 -11.31
C SER A 131 -3.02 -25.47 -12.01
N ASP A 132 -4.26 -25.36 -11.54
CA ASP A 132 -5.42 -26.16 -12.03
C ASP A 132 -5.67 -25.99 -13.54
N ASP A 133 -5.25 -24.86 -14.14
CA ASP A 133 -5.47 -24.54 -15.56
C ASP A 133 -4.19 -24.26 -16.38
N GLY A 134 -3.00 -24.41 -15.79
CA GLY A 134 -1.72 -24.19 -16.48
C GLY A 134 -1.44 -22.77 -17.01
N GLN A 135 -2.31 -21.79 -16.73
CA GLN A 135 -2.21 -20.44 -17.32
C GLN A 135 -1.55 -19.39 -16.42
N GLU A 136 -1.52 -19.57 -15.10
CA GLU A 136 -0.96 -18.59 -14.17
C GLU A 136 -0.10 -19.26 -13.08
N GLU A 137 1.09 -18.69 -12.84
CA GLU A 137 2.02 -19.16 -11.81
C GLU A 137 1.65 -18.57 -10.45
N TYR A 138 1.54 -19.45 -9.45
CA TYR A 138 1.25 -19.08 -8.06
C TYR A 138 2.47 -19.30 -7.18
N GLY A 139 2.61 -18.43 -6.17
CA GLY A 139 3.75 -18.45 -5.27
C GLY A 139 3.51 -17.63 -4.02
N GLN A 140 4.57 -17.40 -3.26
CA GLN A 140 4.58 -16.49 -2.13
C GLN A 140 5.21 -15.16 -2.53
N ILE A 141 4.89 -14.10 -1.79
CA ILE A 141 5.56 -12.82 -1.90
C ILE A 141 6.40 -12.58 -0.65
N GLU A 142 7.57 -12.00 -0.86
CA GLU A 142 8.38 -11.43 0.20
C GLU A 142 8.46 -9.93 0.01
N VAL A 143 8.28 -9.20 1.11
CA VAL A 143 8.39 -7.75 1.15
C VAL A 143 9.33 -7.38 2.28
N GLU A 144 10.34 -6.60 1.97
CA GLU A 144 11.26 -6.04 2.96
C GLU A 144 11.41 -4.55 2.75
N VAL A 145 11.31 -3.78 3.84
CA VAL A 145 11.45 -2.32 3.81
C VAL A 145 12.67 -1.93 4.62
N ARG A 146 13.60 -1.17 4.02
CA ARG A 146 14.88 -0.78 4.62
C ARG A 146 15.11 0.73 4.52
N GLY A 147 15.66 1.31 5.58
CA GLY A 147 16.00 2.74 5.64
C GLY A 147 16.22 3.19 7.09
N THR A 148 16.23 4.51 7.33
CA THR A 148 16.10 5.01 8.70
C THR A 148 14.66 4.82 9.17
N TRP A 149 14.47 4.69 10.49
CA TRP A 149 13.17 4.41 11.06
C TRP A 149 12.15 5.50 10.72
N GLU A 150 12.55 6.78 10.76
CA GLU A 150 11.65 7.89 10.39
C GLU A 150 11.23 7.85 8.93
N GLU A 151 12.08 7.35 8.03
CA GLU A 151 11.78 7.31 6.60
C GLU A 151 10.84 6.16 6.23
N ILE A 152 10.89 5.06 6.98
CA ILE A 152 10.18 3.82 6.59
C ILE A 152 8.96 3.49 7.45
N ILE A 153 8.74 4.19 8.56
CA ILE A 153 7.68 3.84 9.53
C ILE A 153 6.27 3.82 8.94
N LEU A 154 5.99 4.68 7.96
CA LEU A 154 4.66 4.80 7.36
C LEU A 154 4.34 3.72 6.33
N TYR A 155 5.28 2.84 5.95
CA TYR A 155 4.99 1.81 4.94
C TYR A 155 4.08 0.68 5.42
N GLU A 156 4.08 0.34 6.72
CA GLU A 156 3.42 -0.88 7.20
C GLU A 156 1.93 -0.96 6.82
N VAL A 157 1.15 0.08 7.13
CA VAL A 157 -0.30 0.06 6.91
C VAL A 157 -0.64 0.15 5.41
N PRO A 158 -0.09 1.08 4.61
CA PRO A 158 -0.30 1.12 3.17
C PRO A 158 0.11 -0.18 2.46
N LEU A 159 1.23 -0.79 2.84
CA LEU A 159 1.66 -2.07 2.24
C LEU A 159 0.67 -3.19 2.57
N MET A 160 0.21 -3.29 3.81
CA MET A 160 -0.78 -4.30 4.20
C MET A 160 -2.12 -4.11 3.47
N ALA A 161 -2.58 -2.85 3.36
CA ALA A 161 -3.78 -2.51 2.63
C ALA A 161 -3.68 -2.88 1.14
N ILE A 162 -2.59 -2.47 0.46
CA ILE A 162 -2.33 -2.81 -0.95
C ILE A 162 -2.30 -4.33 -1.16
N ILE A 163 -1.54 -5.07 -0.34
CA ILE A 163 -1.43 -6.52 -0.48
C ILE A 163 -2.79 -7.20 -0.30
N SER A 164 -3.56 -6.79 0.70
CA SER A 164 -4.90 -7.34 0.96
C SER A 164 -5.86 -7.04 -0.18
N GLU A 165 -5.90 -5.78 -0.62
CA GLU A 165 -6.83 -5.35 -1.66
C GLU A 165 -6.52 -5.99 -3.02
N VAL A 166 -5.24 -6.04 -3.42
CA VAL A 166 -4.84 -6.75 -4.64
C VAL A 166 -5.18 -8.24 -4.56
N TYR A 167 -5.03 -8.87 -3.40
CA TYR A 167 -5.38 -10.28 -3.21
C TYR A 167 -6.87 -10.54 -3.52
N PHE A 168 -7.80 -9.75 -2.96
CA PHE A 168 -9.23 -9.93 -3.20
C PHE A 168 -9.71 -9.37 -4.56
N ARG A 169 -8.90 -8.54 -5.22
CA ARG A 169 -9.16 -8.09 -6.60
C ARG A 169 -8.73 -9.12 -7.67
N THR A 170 -7.75 -9.97 -7.37
CA THR A 170 -7.06 -10.78 -8.40
C THR A 170 -6.93 -12.27 -8.12
N VAL A 171 -6.98 -12.68 -6.85
CA VAL A 171 -6.81 -14.08 -6.43
C VAL A 171 -8.13 -14.64 -5.91
N ASP A 172 -8.64 -14.09 -4.81
CA ASP A 172 -9.92 -14.52 -4.24
C ASP A 172 -11.00 -13.51 -4.62
N THR A 173 -11.68 -13.78 -5.73
CA THR A 173 -12.67 -12.89 -6.33
C THR A 173 -14.11 -13.31 -6.04
N LEU A 174 -14.32 -14.41 -5.31
CA LEU A 174 -15.63 -15.05 -5.13
C LEU A 174 -16.28 -14.64 -3.80
N TRP A 175 -16.34 -13.34 -3.51
CA TRP A 175 -16.81 -12.82 -2.22
C TRP A 175 -18.15 -12.07 -2.27
N ASP A 176 -18.66 -11.76 -3.48
CA ASP A 176 -19.93 -11.06 -3.71
C ASP A 176 -21.00 -11.91 -4.42
N MET A 177 -20.74 -13.21 -4.60
CA MET A 177 -21.65 -14.17 -5.23
C MET A 177 -22.71 -14.76 -4.28
#